data_AF-A9B1P4-F1
#
_entry.id   AF-A9B1P4-F1
#
_cell.length_a   1.000
_cell.length_b   1.000
_cell.length_c   1.000
_cell.angle_alpha   90.00
_cell.angle_beta   90.00
_cell.angle_gamma   90.00
#
_symmetry.space_group_name_H-M   'P 1'
#
loop_
_entity.id
_entity.type
_entity.pdbx_description
1 polymer ?
#
loop_
_entity_poly.entity_id
_entity_poly.type
_entity_poly.pdbx_seq_one_letter_code
_entity_poly.pdbx_strand_id
1 'polypeptide(L)'
;MNELITALDQLAETPQAISRIRELILQLAVQGRLVEQDPNDEPAYNMFKPLIKEQQMLNIDVRSSINKEHTKFQIPPSWIWVSLDDIVVYDAGSKHDPNNLDPDSWLLELEDIEKNTSVILGQFLVKERKPKSNKASFQKNDILYGKLRPYLNKVIVAHTSGFCTTEIVVLRPKLELSPFYIQNFLKSPFFVSYVNQHSYGTKMPRLGTLDGKKASIPLPPLAEQQRIVAKVAQLMALCDQLEQQQTSREALRQQVQQSAIKQLLSELARPADAQQIAQPSQPERQTSLFTRPTLANQPIEPLADDGLSISSEQQLFFEQFDDLHTTPKAIGQLRELILQLAVQGRLVAQNPSDEPASILLERIQAEKQRLIAAGQLKPEKALTPIAASELPFGLPKG
;
A
#
# COMPACT_ATOMS: atom_id res chain seq x y z
N MET A 1 -12.88 -25.78 1.54
CA MET A 1 -13.37 -24.39 1.50
C MET A 1 -12.90 -23.59 2.72
N ASN A 2 -13.13 -24.08 3.95
CA ASN A 2 -12.61 -23.44 5.17
C ASN A 2 -11.08 -23.39 5.26
N GLU A 3 -10.37 -24.44 4.82
CA GLU A 3 -8.90 -24.45 4.89
C GLU A 3 -8.22 -23.37 4.04
N LEU A 4 -8.77 -23.05 2.87
CA LEU A 4 -8.21 -22.01 2.00
C LEU A 4 -8.48 -20.61 2.55
N ILE A 5 -9.64 -20.41 3.19
CA ILE A 5 -10.00 -19.16 3.88
C ILE A 5 -9.11 -18.96 5.12
N THR A 6 -8.92 -20.00 5.93
CA THR A 6 -8.04 -19.94 7.12
C THR A 6 -6.57 -19.75 6.72
N ALA A 7 -6.11 -20.36 5.63
CA ALA A 7 -4.77 -20.14 5.10
C ALA A 7 -4.59 -18.71 4.56
N LEU A 8 -5.64 -18.12 3.95
CA LEU A 8 -5.63 -16.73 3.50
C LEU A 8 -5.54 -15.75 4.68
N ASP A 9 -6.27 -16.01 5.76
CA ASP A 9 -6.21 -15.20 6.99
C ASP A 9 -4.80 -15.20 7.62
N GLN A 10 -4.15 -16.36 7.71
CA GLN A 10 -2.79 -16.46 8.27
C GLN A 10 -1.72 -15.85 7.36
N LEU A 11 -1.89 -15.93 6.05
CA LEU A 11 -0.94 -15.35 5.10
C LEU A 11 -1.07 -13.82 5.02
N ALA A 12 -2.25 -13.27 5.32
CA ALA A 12 -2.55 -11.85 5.14
C ALA A 12 -1.74 -10.93 6.09
N GLU A 13 -1.07 -11.44 7.13
CA GLU A 13 -0.39 -10.61 8.14
C GLU A 13 0.80 -9.76 7.63
N THR A 14 1.23 -9.93 6.37
CA THR A 14 2.29 -9.11 5.78
C THR A 14 1.73 -8.04 4.82
N PRO A 15 2.31 -6.82 4.76
CA PRO A 15 1.80 -5.70 3.95
C PRO A 15 1.66 -5.96 2.43
N GLN A 16 2.22 -7.06 1.92
CA GLN A 16 2.15 -7.44 0.50
C GLN A 16 1.39 -8.75 0.25
N ALA A 17 0.92 -9.42 1.30
CA ALA A 17 0.27 -10.73 1.17
C ALA A 17 -0.99 -10.67 0.33
N ILE A 18 -1.86 -9.68 0.58
CA ILE A 18 -3.12 -9.53 -0.15
C ILE A 18 -2.87 -9.34 -1.65
N SER A 19 -1.88 -8.52 -2.03
CA SER A 19 -1.49 -8.35 -3.43
C SER A 19 -1.04 -9.68 -4.07
N ARG A 20 -0.20 -10.46 -3.39
CA ARG A 20 0.25 -11.78 -3.88
C ARG A 20 -0.90 -12.78 -3.99
N ILE A 21 -1.84 -12.73 -3.06
CA ILE A 21 -3.06 -13.54 -3.09
C ILE A 21 -3.89 -13.21 -4.33
N ARG A 22 -4.12 -11.91 -4.62
CA ARG A 22 -4.86 -11.49 -5.82
C ARG A 22 -4.21 -11.99 -7.10
N GLU A 23 -2.88 -11.89 -7.19
CA GLU A 23 -2.10 -12.42 -8.31
C GLU A 23 -2.25 -13.93 -8.43
N LEU A 24 -2.18 -14.67 -7.32
CA LEU A 24 -2.37 -16.12 -7.30
C LEU A 24 -3.77 -16.53 -7.73
N ILE A 25 -4.81 -15.82 -7.27
CA ILE A 25 -6.21 -16.06 -7.69
C ILE A 25 -6.32 -15.95 -9.21
N LEU A 26 -5.79 -14.89 -9.81
CA LEU A 26 -5.81 -14.70 -11.25
C LEU A 26 -4.98 -15.75 -11.99
N GLN A 27 -3.84 -16.15 -11.43
CA GLN A 27 -3.02 -17.23 -11.99
C GLN A 27 -3.76 -18.57 -11.99
N LEU A 28 -4.38 -18.96 -10.88
CA LEU A 28 -5.18 -20.19 -10.78
C LEU A 28 -6.41 -20.14 -11.70
N ALA A 29 -7.01 -18.96 -11.85
CA ALA A 29 -8.14 -18.73 -12.76
C ALA A 29 -7.76 -19.05 -14.21
N VAL A 30 -6.64 -18.52 -14.71
CA VAL A 30 -6.20 -18.75 -16.10
C VAL A 30 -5.56 -20.12 -16.32
N GLN A 31 -5.25 -20.85 -15.25
CA GLN A 31 -4.72 -22.23 -15.31
C GLN A 31 -5.82 -23.30 -15.25
N GLY A 32 -7.09 -22.93 -15.05
CA GLY A 32 -8.19 -23.88 -14.87
C GLY A 32 -8.09 -24.66 -13.55
N ARG A 33 -7.44 -24.08 -12.55
CA ARG A 33 -7.22 -24.69 -11.23
C ARG A 33 -8.00 -24.01 -10.10
N LEU A 34 -8.81 -23.01 -10.43
CA LEU A 34 -9.58 -22.24 -9.45
C LEU A 34 -10.95 -22.87 -9.13
N VAL A 35 -11.55 -23.53 -10.12
CA VAL A 35 -12.88 -24.18 -10.01
C VAL A 35 -12.78 -25.63 -10.48
N GLU A 36 -13.72 -26.45 -10.03
CA GLU A 36 -13.80 -27.85 -10.47
C GLU A 36 -14.21 -27.93 -11.95
N GLN A 37 -13.60 -28.89 -12.64
CA GLN A 37 -13.92 -29.21 -14.03
C GLN A 37 -15.23 -30.00 -14.07
N ASP A 38 -16.19 -29.57 -14.89
CA ASP A 38 -17.44 -30.32 -15.11
C ASP A 38 -17.35 -31.09 -16.44
N PRO A 39 -17.38 -32.43 -16.42
CA PRO A 39 -17.35 -33.24 -17.64
C PRO A 39 -18.51 -32.99 -18.61
N ASN A 40 -19.61 -32.38 -18.14
CA ASN A 40 -20.78 -32.05 -18.96
C ASN A 40 -20.66 -30.69 -19.65
N ASP A 41 -19.65 -29.88 -19.32
CA ASP A 41 -19.44 -28.62 -19.99
C ASP A 41 -19.10 -28.84 -21.47
N GLU A 42 -19.70 -28.01 -22.33
CA GLU A 42 -19.35 -28.01 -23.73
C GLU A 42 -17.87 -27.61 -23.91
N PRO A 43 -17.01 -28.45 -24.51
CA PRO A 43 -15.60 -28.14 -24.67
C PRO A 43 -15.37 -26.83 -25.42
N ALA A 44 -14.36 -26.05 -25.01
CA ALA A 44 -14.05 -24.75 -25.61
C ALA A 44 -13.81 -24.82 -27.13
N TYR A 45 -13.33 -25.97 -27.62
CA TYR A 45 -13.17 -26.26 -29.04
C TYR A 45 -14.46 -26.10 -29.86
N ASN A 46 -15.61 -26.50 -29.32
CA ASN A 46 -16.87 -26.43 -30.06
C ASN A 46 -17.34 -24.99 -30.27
N MET A 47 -17.20 -24.15 -29.26
CA MET A 47 -17.47 -22.71 -29.34
C MET A 47 -16.57 -22.00 -30.36
N PHE A 48 -15.33 -22.48 -30.52
CA PHE A 48 -14.35 -21.90 -31.44
C PHE A 48 -14.44 -22.45 -32.88
N LYS A 49 -15.08 -23.62 -33.06
CA LYS A 49 -15.24 -24.30 -34.35
C LYS A 49 -15.88 -23.44 -35.46
N PRO A 50 -16.90 -22.59 -35.21
CA PRO A 50 -17.46 -21.71 -36.23
C PRO A 50 -16.45 -20.70 -36.78
N LEU A 51 -15.64 -20.07 -35.92
CA LEU A 51 -14.60 -19.13 -36.33
C LEU A 51 -13.53 -19.81 -37.18
N ILE A 52 -13.10 -21.02 -36.79
CA ILE A 52 -12.15 -21.83 -37.57
C ILE A 52 -12.67 -22.05 -38.99
N LYS A 53 -13.94 -22.42 -39.14
CA LYS A 53 -14.55 -22.66 -40.46
C LYS A 53 -14.61 -21.40 -41.30
N GLU A 54 -14.98 -20.28 -40.71
CA GLU A 54 -15.02 -18.97 -41.39
C GLU A 54 -13.63 -18.54 -41.86
N GLN A 55 -12.62 -18.64 -40.99
CA GLN A 55 -11.22 -18.34 -41.33
C GLN A 55 -10.69 -19.25 -42.46
N GLN A 56 -11.04 -20.54 -42.45
CA GLN A 56 -10.69 -21.48 -43.52
C GLN A 56 -11.32 -21.09 -44.86
N MET A 57 -12.59 -20.67 -44.86
CA MET A 57 -13.27 -20.20 -46.08
C MET A 57 -12.63 -18.94 -46.66
N LEU A 58 -12.00 -18.11 -45.81
CA LEU A 58 -11.29 -16.89 -46.20
C LEU A 58 -9.81 -17.13 -46.58
N ASN A 59 -9.37 -18.40 -46.72
CA ASN A 59 -7.96 -18.78 -46.96
C ASN A 59 -6.97 -18.22 -45.92
N ILE A 60 -7.42 -17.99 -44.68
CA ILE A 60 -6.57 -17.60 -43.56
C ILE A 60 -5.96 -18.87 -42.96
N ASP A 61 -4.65 -18.90 -42.68
CA ASP A 61 -3.97 -20.09 -42.14
C ASP A 61 -4.35 -20.37 -40.67
N VAL A 62 -5.37 -21.20 -40.49
CA VAL A 62 -5.97 -21.52 -39.18
C VAL A 62 -5.09 -22.45 -38.31
N ARG A 63 -4.05 -23.08 -38.89
CA ARG A 63 -3.10 -23.89 -38.09
C ARG A 63 -2.25 -23.03 -37.16
N SER A 64 -2.13 -21.72 -37.43
CA SER A 64 -1.43 -20.76 -36.58
C SER A 64 -2.27 -20.28 -35.37
N SER A 65 -3.60 -20.39 -35.43
CA SER A 65 -4.53 -19.90 -34.40
C SER A 65 -4.55 -20.75 -33.12
N ILE A 66 -4.29 -22.06 -33.22
CA ILE A 66 -4.10 -22.93 -32.05
C ILE A 66 -2.61 -22.92 -31.69
N ASN A 67 -2.25 -21.96 -30.85
CA ASN A 67 -0.85 -21.68 -30.54
C ASN A 67 -0.24 -22.77 -29.65
N LYS A 68 0.41 -23.77 -30.26
CA LYS A 68 1.10 -24.86 -29.54
C LYS A 68 2.47 -24.42 -28.99
N GLU A 69 3.09 -23.39 -29.58
CA GLU A 69 4.48 -23.00 -29.28
C GLU A 69 4.63 -22.15 -28.01
N HIS A 70 3.54 -21.56 -27.50
CA HIS A 70 3.56 -20.67 -26.32
C HIS A 70 2.85 -21.24 -25.09
N THR A 71 2.85 -22.58 -24.92
CA THR A 71 2.25 -23.24 -23.76
C THR A 71 3.16 -23.15 -22.52
N LYS A 72 3.04 -22.06 -21.75
CA LYS A 72 3.87 -21.86 -20.53
C LYS A 72 3.44 -22.72 -19.34
N PHE A 73 2.24 -23.29 -19.37
CA PHE A 73 1.70 -24.16 -18.32
C PHE A 73 0.67 -25.14 -18.89
N GLN A 74 0.38 -26.20 -18.13
CA GLN A 74 -0.65 -27.18 -18.45
C GLN A 74 -2.05 -26.61 -18.19
N ILE A 75 -2.97 -26.82 -19.13
CA ILE A 75 -4.39 -26.46 -19.02
C ILE A 75 -5.25 -27.73 -18.98
N PRO A 76 -6.49 -27.66 -18.47
CA PRO A 76 -7.43 -28.77 -18.53
C PRO A 76 -7.70 -29.24 -19.98
N PRO A 77 -8.04 -30.51 -20.20
CA PRO A 77 -8.27 -31.06 -21.54
C PRO A 77 -9.50 -30.47 -22.26
N SER A 78 -10.45 -29.91 -21.52
CA SER A 78 -11.64 -29.20 -22.03
C SER A 78 -11.30 -27.82 -22.59
N TRP A 79 -10.12 -27.29 -22.30
CA TRP A 79 -9.66 -25.96 -22.69
C TRP A 79 -8.83 -26.01 -23.97
N ILE A 80 -8.73 -24.87 -24.63
CA ILE A 80 -7.85 -24.69 -25.80
C ILE A 80 -7.00 -23.43 -25.67
N TRP A 81 -5.80 -23.46 -26.23
CA TRP A 81 -5.00 -22.25 -26.43
C TRP A 81 -5.38 -21.61 -27.76
N VAL A 82 -5.69 -20.31 -27.72
CA VAL A 82 -6.01 -19.51 -28.91
C VAL A 82 -5.25 -18.18 -28.87
N SER A 83 -5.10 -17.54 -30.04
CA SER A 83 -4.60 -16.17 -30.09
C SER A 83 -5.67 -15.18 -29.61
N LEU A 84 -5.28 -14.11 -28.94
CA LEU A 84 -6.21 -13.07 -28.51
C LEU A 84 -6.96 -12.47 -29.71
N ASP A 85 -6.27 -12.23 -30.83
CA ASP A 85 -6.88 -11.72 -32.06
C ASP A 85 -7.92 -12.68 -32.67
N ASP A 86 -7.91 -13.98 -32.35
CA ASP A 86 -8.92 -14.90 -32.85
C ASP A 86 -10.27 -14.71 -32.15
N ILE A 87 -10.27 -14.34 -30.86
CA ILE A 87 -11.48 -14.25 -30.05
C ILE A 87 -12.00 -12.82 -29.85
N VAL A 88 -11.17 -11.80 -30.14
CA VAL A 88 -11.58 -10.39 -30.11
C VAL A 88 -11.25 -9.67 -31.40
N VAL A 89 -12.04 -8.64 -31.73
CA VAL A 89 -11.61 -7.59 -32.66
C VAL A 89 -10.68 -6.67 -31.87
N TYR A 90 -9.38 -6.74 -32.17
CA TYR A 90 -8.37 -5.93 -31.49
C TYR A 90 -8.40 -4.48 -31.98
N ASP A 91 -8.46 -3.52 -31.05
CA ASP A 91 -8.62 -2.08 -31.33
C ASP A 91 -9.88 -1.75 -32.15
N ALA A 92 -11.02 -2.32 -31.73
CA ALA A 92 -12.32 -2.22 -32.41
C ALA A 92 -12.98 -0.83 -32.39
N GLY A 93 -12.34 0.15 -31.73
CA GLY A 93 -12.88 1.48 -31.53
C GLY A 93 -12.53 2.44 -32.66
N SER A 94 -13.54 2.96 -33.35
CA SER A 94 -13.37 3.99 -34.39
C SER A 94 -12.78 5.25 -33.77
N LYS A 95 -11.85 5.89 -34.49
CA LYS A 95 -11.20 7.12 -34.00
C LYS A 95 -12.01 8.33 -34.45
N HIS A 96 -12.30 9.22 -33.51
CA HIS A 96 -13.11 10.42 -33.70
C HIS A 96 -12.31 11.67 -33.34
N ASP A 97 -12.46 12.72 -34.13
CA ASP A 97 -11.97 14.06 -33.81
C ASP A 97 -12.70 14.58 -32.56
N PRO A 98 -12.02 15.26 -31.63
CA PRO A 98 -12.63 15.76 -30.39
C PRO A 98 -13.84 16.69 -30.61
N ASN A 99 -13.93 17.37 -31.76
CA ASN A 99 -15.06 18.26 -32.06
C ASN A 99 -16.34 17.52 -32.48
N ASN A 100 -16.22 16.23 -32.82
CA ASN A 100 -17.31 15.39 -33.32
C ASN A 100 -17.76 14.35 -32.29
N LEU A 101 -17.51 14.61 -31.00
CA LEU A 101 -17.91 13.74 -29.90
C LEU A 101 -19.25 14.21 -29.31
N ASP A 102 -20.09 13.24 -28.95
CA ASP A 102 -21.33 13.54 -28.21
C ASP A 102 -20.98 14.10 -26.81
N PRO A 103 -21.40 15.35 -26.48
CA PRO A 103 -21.07 16.00 -25.21
C PRO A 103 -21.55 15.26 -23.96
N ASP A 104 -22.63 14.47 -24.08
CA ASP A 104 -23.26 13.74 -22.98
C ASP A 104 -22.78 12.27 -22.88
N SER A 105 -21.87 11.85 -23.76
CA SER A 105 -21.25 10.53 -23.69
C SER A 105 -20.16 10.45 -22.62
N TRP A 106 -20.00 9.28 -22.01
CA TRP A 106 -18.90 8.98 -21.10
C TRP A 106 -17.55 9.09 -21.82
N LEU A 107 -16.62 9.83 -21.23
CA LEU A 107 -15.22 9.89 -21.63
C LEU A 107 -14.32 9.23 -20.57
N LEU A 108 -13.58 8.21 -20.97
CA LEU A 108 -12.64 7.48 -20.12
C LEU A 108 -11.18 7.81 -20.45
N GLU A 109 -10.45 8.34 -19.49
CA GLU A 109 -8.99 8.54 -19.57
C GLU A 109 -8.24 7.49 -18.74
N LEU A 110 -6.92 7.42 -18.92
CA LEU A 110 -6.10 6.45 -18.17
C LEU A 110 -6.01 6.82 -16.69
N GLU A 111 -6.03 8.10 -16.31
CA GLU A 111 -6.00 8.54 -14.92
C GLU A 111 -7.26 8.16 -14.13
N ASP A 112 -8.38 7.93 -14.83
CA ASP A 112 -9.67 7.59 -14.22
C ASP A 112 -9.76 6.13 -13.80
N ILE A 113 -8.76 5.30 -14.15
CA ILE A 113 -8.72 3.89 -13.81
C ILE A 113 -7.65 3.66 -12.74
N GLU A 114 -8.03 3.07 -11.62
CA GLU A 114 -7.10 2.71 -10.56
C GLU A 114 -6.16 1.57 -11.01
N LYS A 115 -4.91 1.63 -10.55
CA LYS A 115 -3.90 0.62 -10.85
C LYS A 115 -4.32 -0.74 -10.26
N ASN A 116 -4.16 -1.83 -11.00
CA ASN A 116 -4.38 -3.23 -10.58
C ASN A 116 -5.81 -3.65 -10.18
N THR A 117 -6.73 -2.74 -9.87
CA THR A 117 -8.02 -3.13 -9.26
C THR A 117 -9.16 -3.26 -10.26
N SER A 118 -9.13 -2.55 -11.39
CA SER A 118 -10.29 -2.34 -12.29
C SER A 118 -11.38 -1.45 -11.69
N VAL A 119 -11.02 -0.59 -10.74
CA VAL A 119 -11.93 0.43 -10.21
C VAL A 119 -11.84 1.69 -11.07
N ILE A 120 -13.00 2.26 -11.39
CA ILE A 120 -13.12 3.58 -12.01
C ILE A 120 -13.14 4.61 -10.87
N LEU A 121 -12.12 5.47 -10.81
CA LEU A 121 -11.95 6.52 -9.81
C LEU A 121 -12.90 7.70 -10.04
N GLY A 122 -13.27 7.96 -11.30
CA GLY A 122 -14.20 9.01 -11.67
C GLY A 122 -14.80 8.77 -13.04
N GLN A 123 -16.07 9.13 -13.19
CA GLN A 123 -16.78 9.05 -14.46
C GLN A 123 -17.10 10.47 -14.93
N PHE A 124 -16.60 10.82 -16.10
CA PHE A 124 -16.72 12.17 -16.65
C PHE A 124 -17.35 12.14 -18.04
N LEU A 125 -18.08 13.19 -18.37
CA LEU A 125 -18.66 13.38 -19.69
C LEU A 125 -17.70 14.14 -20.60
N VAL A 126 -17.87 13.97 -21.92
CA VAL A 126 -17.10 14.70 -22.94
C VAL A 126 -17.14 16.21 -22.70
N LYS A 127 -18.32 16.77 -22.37
CA LYS A 127 -18.50 18.21 -22.10
C LYS A 127 -17.73 18.73 -20.88
N GLU A 128 -17.47 17.87 -19.90
CA GLU A 128 -16.75 18.22 -18.67
C GLU A 128 -15.23 18.26 -18.92
N ARG A 129 -14.73 17.30 -19.70
CA ARG A 129 -13.29 17.15 -19.97
C ARG A 129 -12.80 17.97 -21.15
N LYS A 130 -13.66 18.25 -22.15
CA LYS A 130 -13.33 19.01 -23.36
C LYS A 130 -12.04 18.50 -24.01
N PRO A 131 -12.01 17.24 -24.48
CA PRO A 131 -10.80 16.62 -25.00
C PRO A 131 -10.22 17.41 -26.17
N LYS A 132 -8.89 17.43 -26.28
CA LYS A 132 -8.16 18.10 -27.37
C LYS A 132 -7.54 17.14 -28.39
N SER A 133 -7.57 15.85 -28.09
CA SER A 133 -7.00 14.79 -28.92
C SER A 133 -8.09 13.83 -29.35
N ASN A 134 -7.81 13.10 -30.44
CA ASN A 134 -8.71 12.08 -30.95
C ASN A 134 -9.03 11.03 -29.88
N LYS A 135 -10.26 10.54 -29.90
CA LYS A 135 -10.77 9.52 -28.98
C LYS A 135 -11.22 8.29 -29.75
N ALA A 136 -11.16 7.13 -29.12
CA ALA A 136 -11.69 5.89 -29.65
C ALA A 136 -13.08 5.63 -29.07
N SER A 137 -14.06 5.27 -29.90
CA SER A 137 -15.38 4.86 -29.41
C SER A 137 -15.34 3.43 -28.87
N PHE A 138 -16.16 3.14 -27.87
CA PHE A 138 -16.39 1.81 -27.35
C PHE A 138 -17.86 1.58 -27.03
N GLN A 139 -18.25 0.32 -26.96
CA GLN A 139 -19.61 -0.12 -26.67
C GLN A 139 -19.68 -0.78 -25.29
N LYS A 140 -20.90 -0.85 -24.73
CA LYS A 140 -21.16 -1.69 -23.55
C LYS A 140 -20.63 -3.11 -23.77
N ASN A 141 -19.99 -3.67 -22.74
CA ASN A 141 -19.32 -4.97 -22.69
C ASN A 141 -17.99 -5.06 -23.47
N ASP A 142 -17.53 -4.00 -24.14
CA ASP A 142 -16.15 -3.97 -24.65
C ASP A 142 -15.15 -4.00 -23.48
N ILE A 143 -14.01 -4.69 -23.67
CA ILE A 143 -12.91 -4.70 -22.71
C ILE A 143 -11.92 -3.59 -23.09
N LEU A 144 -11.69 -2.68 -22.16
CA LEU A 144 -10.86 -1.50 -22.31
C LEU A 144 -9.51 -1.73 -21.64
N TYR A 145 -8.46 -1.89 -22.45
CA TYR A 145 -7.11 -2.23 -21.99
C TYR A 145 -6.14 -1.06 -22.17
N GLY A 146 -5.52 -0.58 -21.10
CA GLY A 146 -4.49 0.46 -21.17
C GLY A 146 -3.18 -0.06 -21.76
N LYS A 147 -2.84 0.31 -23.00
CA LYS A 147 -1.58 -0.11 -23.65
C LYS A 147 -0.37 0.72 -23.19
N LEU A 148 -0.59 1.91 -22.63
CA LEU A 148 0.46 2.77 -22.09
C LEU A 148 0.77 2.35 -20.65
N ARG A 149 2.07 2.08 -20.39
CA ARG A 149 2.57 1.55 -19.12
C ARG A 149 1.78 0.30 -18.68
N PRO A 150 1.84 -0.80 -19.46
CA PRO A 150 1.06 -2.02 -19.19
C PRO A 150 1.16 -2.57 -17.76
N TYR A 151 2.30 -2.37 -17.08
CA TYR A 151 2.50 -2.73 -15.67
C TYR A 151 1.57 -2.00 -14.68
N LEU A 152 0.86 -0.95 -15.11
CA LEU A 152 -0.21 -0.32 -14.30
C LEU A 152 -1.49 -1.16 -14.28
N ASN A 153 -1.58 -2.17 -15.17
CA ASN A 153 -2.61 -3.19 -15.16
C ASN A 153 -4.04 -2.61 -15.14
N LYS A 154 -4.27 -1.61 -16.01
CA LYS A 154 -5.55 -0.88 -16.11
C LYS A 154 -6.43 -1.55 -17.14
N VAL A 155 -7.42 -2.31 -16.67
CA VAL A 155 -8.35 -3.08 -17.52
C VAL A 155 -9.77 -2.94 -17.00
N ILE A 156 -10.71 -2.50 -17.83
CA ILE A 156 -12.12 -2.26 -17.48
C ILE A 156 -13.04 -2.99 -18.46
N VAL A 157 -14.15 -3.52 -17.99
CA VAL A 157 -15.28 -3.90 -18.87
C VAL A 157 -16.25 -2.73 -18.89
N ALA A 158 -16.56 -2.21 -20.07
CA ALA A 158 -17.43 -1.06 -20.21
C ALA A 158 -18.88 -1.40 -19.79
N HIS A 159 -19.43 -0.69 -18.81
CA HIS A 159 -20.81 -0.89 -18.36
C HIS A 159 -21.83 -0.14 -19.24
N THR A 160 -21.37 0.88 -19.97
CA THR A 160 -22.11 1.69 -20.95
C THR A 160 -21.22 1.95 -22.17
N SER A 161 -21.80 2.45 -23.26
CA SER A 161 -21.04 2.91 -24.44
C SER A 161 -20.46 4.30 -24.20
N GLY A 162 -19.38 4.65 -24.89
CA GLY A 162 -18.71 5.95 -24.73
C GLY A 162 -17.45 6.09 -25.57
N PHE A 163 -16.56 6.97 -25.12
CA PHE A 163 -15.28 7.26 -25.76
C PHE A 163 -14.13 7.11 -24.77
N CYS A 164 -12.98 6.62 -25.22
CA CYS A 164 -11.77 6.53 -24.43
C CYS A 164 -10.58 7.18 -25.13
N THR A 165 -9.52 7.46 -24.38
CA THR A 165 -8.23 7.82 -24.98
C THR A 165 -7.71 6.74 -25.94
N THR A 166 -6.92 7.15 -26.93
CA THR A 166 -6.29 6.22 -27.90
C THR A 166 -5.16 5.39 -27.30
N GLU A 167 -4.77 5.69 -26.05
CA GLU A 167 -3.89 4.86 -25.22
C GLU A 167 -4.65 3.72 -24.50
N ILE A 168 -5.96 3.64 -24.69
CA ILE A 168 -6.80 2.50 -24.32
C ILE A 168 -7.17 1.77 -25.63
N VAL A 169 -6.89 0.47 -25.65
CA VAL A 169 -7.27 -0.44 -26.73
C VAL A 169 -8.65 -0.99 -26.40
N VAL A 170 -9.57 -0.89 -27.36
CA VAL A 170 -10.91 -1.45 -27.28
C VAL A 170 -10.87 -2.88 -27.81
N LEU A 171 -11.12 -3.87 -26.96
CA LEU A 171 -11.17 -5.28 -27.31
C LEU A 171 -12.63 -5.72 -27.30
N ARG A 172 -13.16 -6.06 -28.48
CA ARG A 172 -14.55 -6.48 -28.64
C ARG A 172 -14.64 -7.98 -28.87
N PRO A 173 -15.31 -8.76 -28.01
CA PRO A 173 -15.49 -10.20 -28.23
C PRO A 173 -16.17 -10.49 -29.57
N LYS A 174 -15.63 -11.47 -30.32
CA LYS A 174 -16.21 -11.98 -31.58
C LYS A 174 -17.26 -13.07 -31.36
N LEU A 175 -17.20 -13.69 -30.18
CA LEU A 175 -18.04 -14.80 -29.76
C LEU A 175 -18.78 -14.43 -28.48
N GLU A 176 -19.78 -15.24 -28.12
CA GLU A 176 -20.40 -15.20 -26.80
C GLU A 176 -19.41 -15.68 -25.73
N LEU A 177 -18.56 -14.76 -25.29
CA LEU A 177 -17.55 -14.96 -24.27
C LEU A 177 -17.84 -14.06 -23.09
N SER A 178 -17.39 -14.48 -21.90
CA SER A 178 -17.47 -13.61 -20.72
C SER A 178 -16.42 -12.50 -20.84
N PRO A 179 -16.82 -11.20 -20.93
CA PRO A 179 -15.86 -10.10 -20.98
C PRO A 179 -15.00 -10.02 -19.73
N PHE A 180 -15.57 -10.39 -18.58
CA PHE A 180 -14.87 -10.44 -17.29
C PHE A 180 -13.83 -11.57 -17.22
N TYR A 181 -14.02 -12.67 -17.95
CA TYR A 181 -12.97 -13.69 -18.07
C TYR A 181 -11.76 -13.13 -18.82
N ILE A 182 -11.99 -12.45 -19.95
CA ILE A 182 -10.93 -11.79 -20.72
C ILE A 182 -10.26 -10.70 -19.87
N GLN A 183 -11.02 -9.90 -19.12
CA GLN A 183 -10.47 -8.93 -18.16
C GLN A 183 -9.55 -9.60 -17.13
N ASN A 184 -9.99 -10.70 -16.51
CA ASN A 184 -9.18 -11.46 -15.55
C ASN A 184 -7.90 -12.00 -16.17
N PHE A 185 -7.96 -12.50 -17.42
CA PHE A 185 -6.78 -12.92 -18.16
C PHE A 185 -5.79 -11.79 -18.40
N LEU A 186 -6.27 -10.63 -18.90
CA LEU A 186 -5.42 -9.46 -19.16
C LEU A 186 -4.78 -8.92 -17.87
N LYS A 187 -5.43 -9.12 -16.73
CA LYS A 187 -4.90 -8.75 -15.41
C LYS A 187 -3.95 -9.76 -14.80
N SER A 188 -3.89 -10.98 -15.34
CA SER A 188 -3.11 -12.06 -14.76
C SER A 188 -1.60 -11.75 -14.81
N PRO A 189 -0.81 -12.24 -13.83
CA PRO A 189 0.63 -12.13 -13.88
C PRO A 189 1.25 -12.69 -15.17
N PHE A 190 0.60 -13.68 -15.77
CA PHE A 190 0.99 -14.27 -17.04
C PHE A 190 0.96 -13.25 -18.19
N PHE A 191 -0.17 -12.56 -18.37
CA PHE A 191 -0.29 -11.55 -19.42
C PHE A 191 0.56 -10.31 -19.14
N VAL A 192 0.58 -9.85 -17.88
CA VAL A 192 1.43 -8.71 -17.47
C VAL A 192 2.91 -8.99 -17.75
N SER A 193 3.39 -10.21 -17.48
CA SER A 193 4.76 -10.62 -17.80
C SER A 193 5.02 -10.65 -19.31
N TYR A 194 4.05 -11.16 -20.09
CA TYR A 194 4.13 -11.17 -21.54
C TYR A 194 4.27 -9.76 -22.11
N VAL A 195 3.39 -8.83 -21.72
CA VAL A 195 3.41 -7.47 -22.26
C VAL A 195 4.65 -6.69 -21.83
N ASN A 196 5.20 -6.91 -20.64
CA ASN A 196 6.43 -6.27 -20.20
C ASN A 196 7.65 -6.72 -21.04
N GLN A 197 7.67 -7.98 -21.51
CA GLN A 197 8.73 -8.50 -22.38
C GLN A 197 8.63 -7.99 -23.82
N HIS A 198 7.43 -7.63 -24.27
CA HIS A 198 7.16 -7.18 -25.65
C HIS A 198 6.88 -5.67 -25.73
N SER A 199 7.01 -4.94 -24.62
CA SER A 199 6.82 -3.49 -24.60
C SER A 199 8.04 -2.78 -25.17
N TYR A 200 7.81 -1.71 -25.91
CA TYR A 200 8.85 -0.82 -26.42
C TYR A 200 8.77 0.57 -25.79
N GLY A 201 9.91 1.26 -25.72
CA GLY A 201 10.03 2.62 -25.20
C GLY A 201 10.43 2.68 -23.72
N THR A 202 11.49 3.43 -23.41
CA THR A 202 12.13 3.42 -22.08
C THR A 202 11.34 4.19 -21.01
N LYS A 203 10.87 5.41 -21.30
CA LYS A 203 10.14 6.27 -20.33
C LYS A 203 8.63 6.02 -20.33
N MET A 204 8.08 5.59 -21.46
CA MET A 204 6.65 5.39 -21.68
C MET A 204 6.44 4.09 -22.46
N PRO A 205 6.66 2.93 -21.80
CA PRO A 205 6.53 1.65 -22.45
C PRO A 205 5.11 1.45 -22.96
N ARG A 206 4.99 0.92 -24.17
CA ARG A 206 3.72 0.57 -24.80
C ARG A 206 3.75 -0.84 -25.34
N LEU A 207 2.62 -1.52 -25.29
CA LEU A 207 2.40 -2.76 -26.02
C LEU A 207 2.09 -2.44 -27.49
N GLY A 208 2.87 -3.01 -28.41
CA GLY A 208 2.61 -2.91 -29.85
C GLY A 208 1.35 -3.69 -30.24
N THR A 209 0.62 -3.20 -31.25
CA THR A 209 -0.62 -3.85 -31.72
C THR A 209 -0.39 -5.27 -32.20
N LEU A 210 0.70 -5.51 -32.96
CA LEU A 210 1.02 -6.84 -33.48
C LEU A 210 1.34 -7.83 -32.36
N ASP A 211 2.07 -7.41 -31.32
CA ASP A 211 2.36 -8.25 -30.17
C ASP A 211 1.11 -8.52 -29.35
N GLY A 212 0.31 -7.49 -29.08
CA GLY A 212 -0.97 -7.66 -28.38
C GLY A 212 -1.91 -8.66 -29.07
N LYS A 213 -1.96 -8.65 -30.40
CA LYS A 213 -2.73 -9.61 -31.20
C LYS A 213 -2.25 -11.05 -31.06
N LYS A 214 -0.94 -11.28 -30.89
CA LYS A 214 -0.31 -12.61 -30.80
C LYS A 214 -0.37 -13.23 -29.40
N ALA A 215 -0.84 -12.48 -28.40
CA ALA A 215 -0.92 -12.97 -27.03
C ALA A 215 -1.76 -14.25 -26.97
N SER A 216 -1.20 -15.32 -26.40
CA SER A 216 -1.91 -16.60 -26.24
C SER A 216 -2.80 -16.55 -25.01
N ILE A 217 -4.07 -16.86 -25.17
CA ILE A 217 -5.06 -16.91 -24.08
C ILE A 217 -5.58 -18.36 -23.94
N PRO A 218 -5.62 -18.91 -22.71
CA PRO A 218 -6.26 -20.18 -22.48
C PRO A 218 -7.78 -19.94 -22.42
N LEU A 219 -8.54 -20.67 -23.23
CA LEU A 219 -9.98 -20.50 -23.39
C LEU A 219 -10.73 -21.69 -22.76
N PRO A 220 -11.51 -21.48 -21.68
CA PRO A 220 -12.40 -22.49 -21.09
C PRO A 220 -13.74 -22.57 -21.84
N PRO A 221 -14.52 -23.64 -21.59
CA PRO A 221 -15.97 -23.67 -21.82
C PRO A 221 -16.68 -22.41 -21.28
N LEU A 222 -17.75 -21.97 -21.96
CA LEU A 222 -18.49 -20.77 -21.56
C LEU A 222 -19.07 -20.88 -20.13
N ALA A 223 -19.64 -22.03 -19.78
CA ALA A 223 -20.16 -22.30 -18.44
C ALA A 223 -19.05 -22.19 -17.38
N GLU A 224 -17.87 -22.74 -17.67
CA GLU A 224 -16.72 -22.64 -16.78
C GLU A 224 -16.19 -21.21 -16.66
N GLN A 225 -16.15 -20.43 -17.75
CA GLN A 225 -15.79 -19.00 -17.69
C GLN A 225 -16.65 -18.24 -16.68
N GLN A 226 -17.97 -18.50 -16.67
CA GLN A 226 -18.88 -17.88 -15.71
C GLN A 226 -18.59 -18.32 -14.27
N ARG A 227 -18.35 -19.62 -14.03
CA ARG A 227 -17.96 -20.14 -12.71
C ARG A 227 -16.64 -19.52 -12.22
N ILE A 228 -15.64 -19.41 -13.09
CA ILE A 228 -14.36 -18.77 -12.79
C ILE A 228 -14.56 -17.31 -12.42
N VAL A 229 -15.30 -16.53 -13.23
CA VAL A 229 -15.56 -15.11 -12.97
C VAL A 229 -16.27 -14.92 -11.64
N ALA A 230 -17.30 -15.72 -11.35
CA ALA A 230 -18.00 -15.67 -10.07
C ALA A 230 -17.05 -15.97 -8.90
N LYS A 231 -16.18 -16.98 -9.04
CA LYS A 231 -15.23 -17.36 -7.99
C LYS A 231 -14.14 -16.31 -7.77
N VAL A 232 -13.60 -15.73 -8.84
CA VAL A 232 -12.63 -14.63 -8.75
C VAL A 232 -13.27 -13.43 -8.06
N ALA A 233 -14.50 -13.05 -8.43
CA ALA A 233 -15.20 -11.93 -7.79
C ALA A 233 -15.39 -12.15 -6.28
N GLN A 234 -15.81 -13.36 -5.87
CA GLN A 234 -15.94 -13.73 -4.46
C GLN A 234 -14.61 -13.60 -3.69
N LEU A 235 -13.53 -14.13 -4.24
CA LEU A 235 -12.22 -14.11 -3.58
C LEU A 235 -11.60 -12.71 -3.55
N MET A 236 -11.81 -11.90 -4.60
CA MET A 236 -11.37 -10.51 -4.63
C MET A 236 -12.11 -9.67 -3.58
N ALA A 237 -13.43 -9.87 -3.43
CA ALA A 237 -14.20 -9.21 -2.38
C ALA A 237 -13.73 -9.60 -0.97
N LEU A 238 -13.36 -10.87 -0.75
CA LEU A 238 -12.76 -11.30 0.51
C LEU A 238 -11.42 -10.59 0.76
N CYS A 239 -10.56 -10.49 -0.25
CA CYS A 239 -9.31 -9.74 -0.15
C CYS A 239 -9.55 -8.26 0.19
N ASP A 240 -10.56 -7.62 -0.41
CA ASP A 240 -10.93 -6.23 -0.12
C ASP A 240 -11.37 -6.08 1.35
N GLN A 241 -12.17 -7.03 1.87
CA GLN A 241 -12.59 -7.06 3.26
C GLN A 241 -11.41 -7.21 4.22
N LEU A 242 -10.47 -8.12 3.92
CA LEU A 242 -9.27 -8.34 4.73
C LEU A 242 -8.38 -7.08 4.75
N GLU A 243 -8.21 -6.42 3.61
CA GLU A 243 -7.43 -5.20 3.48
C GLU A 243 -8.05 -4.04 4.28
N GLN A 244 -9.38 -3.92 4.25
CA GLN A 244 -10.12 -2.96 5.07
C GLN A 244 -9.98 -3.26 6.57
N GLN A 245 -10.07 -4.54 6.97
CA GLN A 245 -9.89 -4.93 8.37
C GLN A 245 -8.48 -4.63 8.86
N GLN A 246 -7.45 -4.90 8.07
CA GLN A 246 -6.06 -4.59 8.40
C GLN A 246 -5.82 -3.10 8.57
N THR A 247 -6.28 -2.30 7.61
CA THR A 247 -6.19 -0.83 7.67
C THR A 247 -6.89 -0.29 8.92
N SER A 248 -8.07 -0.83 9.25
CA SER A 248 -8.83 -0.43 10.43
C SER A 248 -8.12 -0.82 11.73
N ARG A 249 -7.56 -2.04 11.80
CA ARG A 249 -6.76 -2.51 12.95
C ARG A 249 -5.51 -1.66 13.14
N GLU A 250 -4.83 -1.30 12.05
CA GLU A 250 -3.64 -0.46 12.10
C GLU A 250 -3.98 0.97 12.54
N ALA A 251 -5.06 1.55 12.03
CA ALA A 251 -5.55 2.87 12.46
C ALA A 251 -5.90 2.89 13.95
N LEU A 252 -6.63 1.87 14.43
CA LEU A 252 -6.96 1.73 15.85
C LEU A 252 -5.69 1.58 16.70
N ARG A 253 -4.73 0.75 16.25
CA ARG A 253 -3.44 0.57 16.93
C ARG A 253 -2.69 1.89 17.04
N GLN A 254 -2.61 2.67 15.97
CA GLN A 254 -1.97 3.99 15.97
C GLN A 254 -2.69 4.96 16.92
N GLN A 255 -4.02 4.94 16.96
CA GLN A 255 -4.81 5.78 17.87
C GLN A 255 -4.59 5.42 19.34
N VAL A 256 -4.59 4.13 19.69
CA VAL A 256 -4.30 3.66 21.04
C VAL A 256 -2.87 4.05 21.44
N GLN A 257 -1.88 3.85 20.56
CA GLN A 257 -0.50 4.25 20.80
C GLN A 257 -0.35 5.76 21.03
N GLN A 258 -0.97 6.60 20.20
CA GLN A 258 -0.95 8.05 20.38
C GLN A 258 -1.62 8.48 21.68
N SER A 259 -2.72 7.82 22.06
CA SER A 259 -3.45 8.12 23.29
C SER A 259 -2.63 7.73 24.53
N ALA A 260 -1.96 6.57 24.50
CA ALA A 260 -1.06 6.13 25.56
C ALA A 260 0.12 7.10 25.73
N ILE A 261 0.80 7.48 24.64
CA ILE A 261 1.88 8.48 24.66
C ILE A 261 1.37 9.80 25.25
N LYS A 262 0.19 10.28 24.84
CA LYS A 262 -0.39 11.52 25.36
C LYS A 262 -0.69 11.44 26.86
N GLN A 263 -1.18 10.30 27.35
CA GLN A 263 -1.41 10.09 28.79
C GLN A 263 -0.09 10.12 29.57
N LEU A 264 0.92 9.38 29.11
CA LEU A 264 2.27 9.40 29.71
C LEU A 264 2.87 10.79 29.76
N LEU A 265 2.80 11.53 28.65
CA LEU A 265 3.26 12.92 28.59
C LEU A 265 2.48 13.82 29.57
N SER A 266 1.18 13.59 29.76
CA SER A 266 0.39 14.36 30.71
C SER A 266 0.70 14.04 32.17
N GLU A 267 1.10 12.80 32.47
CA GLU A 267 1.55 12.39 33.80
C GLU A 267 2.95 12.93 34.12
N LEU A 268 3.88 12.87 33.16
CA LEU A 268 5.23 13.43 33.26
C LEU A 268 5.25 14.98 33.28
N ALA A 269 4.20 15.63 32.75
CA ALA A 269 4.05 17.08 32.76
C ALA A 269 3.34 17.62 34.02
N ARG A 270 2.92 16.75 34.95
CA ARG A 270 2.43 17.21 36.26
C ARG A 270 3.60 17.84 37.03
N PRO A 271 3.51 19.11 37.48
CA PRO A 271 4.56 19.70 38.28
C PRO A 271 4.70 18.92 39.59
N ALA A 272 5.94 18.60 39.97
CA ALA A 272 6.32 17.95 41.23
C ALA A 272 6.03 18.80 42.49
N ASP A 273 5.19 19.83 42.39
CA ASP A 273 4.85 20.75 43.47
C ASP A 273 3.37 20.62 43.84
N ALA A 274 3.04 19.50 44.48
CA ALA A 274 1.87 19.40 45.36
C ALA A 274 2.19 18.60 46.64
N GLN A 275 3.45 18.62 47.09
CA GLN A 275 3.82 18.18 48.43
C GLN A 275 4.49 19.32 49.20
N GLN A 276 3.65 20.13 49.82
CA GLN A 276 3.96 21.00 50.97
C GLN A 276 2.57 21.42 51.53
N ILE A 277 2.17 21.23 52.79
CA ILE A 277 2.83 20.95 54.07
C ILE A 277 1.76 20.31 54.97
N ALA A 278 2.08 19.20 55.65
CA ALA A 278 1.51 18.91 56.96
C ALA A 278 2.58 18.20 57.81
N GLN A 279 3.16 18.95 58.74
CA GLN A 279 4.12 18.48 59.74
C GLN A 279 3.45 17.54 60.78
N PRO A 280 4.25 16.78 61.55
CA PRO A 280 3.84 15.52 62.15
C PRO A 280 3.06 15.72 63.45
N SER A 281 2.04 14.90 63.66
CA SER A 281 1.48 14.63 64.98
C SER A 281 1.42 13.12 65.15
N GLN A 282 2.27 12.58 66.02
CA GLN A 282 2.07 11.22 66.56
C GLN A 282 0.71 11.18 67.28
N PRO A 283 -0.02 10.04 67.27
CA PRO A 283 0.26 9.00 68.25
C PRO A 283 0.13 7.55 67.75
N GLU A 284 0.91 6.70 68.44
CA GLU A 284 0.57 5.34 68.91
C GLU A 284 0.37 4.15 67.94
N ARG A 285 1.37 3.24 68.04
CA ARG A 285 1.27 1.78 68.17
C ARG A 285 0.02 1.08 67.59
N GLN A 286 0.25 0.15 66.66
CA GLN A 286 0.12 -1.29 66.99
C GLN A 286 0.75 -2.20 65.93
N THR A 287 1.49 -3.16 66.47
CA THR A 287 2.14 -4.32 65.89
C THR A 287 1.14 -5.36 65.36
N SER A 288 1.39 -5.91 64.17
CA SER A 288 1.22 -7.35 63.86
C SER A 288 2.01 -7.66 62.58
N LEU A 289 3.18 -8.30 62.64
CA LEU A 289 3.39 -9.76 62.67
C LEU A 289 2.50 -10.50 61.67
N PHE A 290 3.03 -10.82 60.48
CA PHE A 290 2.95 -12.17 59.92
C PHE A 290 4.07 -12.42 58.91
N THR A 291 4.55 -13.66 58.96
CA THR A 291 5.86 -14.15 58.59
C THR A 291 5.90 -14.73 57.17
N ARG A 292 7.07 -14.67 56.54
CA ARG A 292 7.52 -15.36 55.30
C ARG A 292 7.30 -16.89 55.36
N PRO A 293 7.24 -17.62 54.22
CA PRO A 293 8.48 -18.05 53.55
C PRO A 293 8.50 -18.07 52.02
N THR A 294 9.72 -17.91 51.53
CA THR A 294 10.24 -18.02 50.17
C THR A 294 10.27 -19.47 49.65
N LEU A 295 10.09 -19.66 48.35
CA LEU A 295 10.77 -20.72 47.58
C LEU A 295 11.17 -20.17 46.20
N ALA A 296 12.40 -20.49 45.84
CA ALA A 296 13.19 -19.89 44.78
C ALA A 296 12.86 -20.44 43.38
N ASN A 297 13.04 -19.59 42.38
CA ASN A 297 13.71 -19.97 41.13
C ASN A 297 14.30 -18.72 40.47
N GLN A 298 15.62 -18.70 40.32
CA GLN A 298 16.38 -17.69 39.56
C GLN A 298 16.08 -17.86 38.06
N PRO A 299 16.24 -16.79 37.26
CA PRO A 299 17.47 -16.76 36.45
C PRO A 299 18.06 -15.35 36.14
N ILE A 300 19.37 -15.38 35.89
CA ILE A 300 20.24 -14.44 35.13
C ILE A 300 20.63 -13.13 35.83
N GLU A 301 21.91 -13.04 36.22
CA GLU A 301 22.60 -11.80 36.61
C GLU A 301 22.79 -10.86 35.42
N PRO A 302 22.37 -9.59 35.51
CA PRO A 302 23.00 -8.49 34.79
C PRO A 302 24.12 -7.88 35.65
N LEU A 303 25.13 -7.38 34.93
CA LEU A 303 26.35 -6.77 35.45
C LEU A 303 26.11 -5.65 36.46
N ALA A 304 27.08 -5.52 37.37
CA ALA A 304 27.17 -4.62 38.51
C ALA A 304 26.57 -3.21 38.30
N ASP A 305 25.73 -2.86 39.27
CA ASP A 305 25.10 -1.59 39.59
C ASP A 305 26.14 -0.54 40.00
N ASP A 306 26.42 0.43 39.12
CA ASP A 306 26.96 1.73 39.52
C ASP A 306 25.78 2.68 39.81
N GLY A 307 25.28 2.56 41.04
CA GLY A 307 24.30 3.37 41.77
C GLY A 307 23.91 4.76 41.25
N LEU A 308 23.19 4.83 40.13
CA LEU A 308 22.34 5.98 39.80
C LEU A 308 20.92 5.71 40.32
N SER A 309 20.45 6.50 41.29
CA SER A 309 19.05 6.46 41.72
C SER A 309 18.14 6.96 40.60
N ILE A 310 17.54 6.02 39.86
CA ILE A 310 16.55 6.29 38.82
C ILE A 310 15.26 6.80 39.51
N SER A 311 14.67 7.91 39.05
CA SER A 311 13.40 8.40 39.61
C SER A 311 12.23 7.48 39.22
N SER A 312 11.15 7.47 40.00
CA SER A 312 9.97 6.64 39.73
C SER A 312 9.36 6.88 38.35
N GLU A 313 9.53 8.09 37.78
CA GLU A 313 9.10 8.41 36.42
C GLU A 313 10.00 7.80 35.34
N GLN A 314 11.30 7.67 35.61
CA GLN A 314 12.27 7.04 34.72
C GLN A 314 12.13 5.51 34.70
N GLN A 315 11.76 4.90 35.84
CA GLN A 315 11.43 3.47 35.90
C GLN A 315 10.19 3.14 35.06
N LEU A 316 9.13 3.95 35.16
CA LEU A 316 7.91 3.79 34.35
C LEU A 316 8.17 3.94 32.84
N PHE A 317 9.09 4.85 32.47
CA PHE A 317 9.52 5.05 31.08
C PHE A 317 10.21 3.81 30.48
N PHE A 318 11.07 3.13 31.25
CA PHE A 318 11.76 1.93 30.77
C PHE A 318 10.88 0.67 30.81
N GLU A 319 9.95 0.55 31.78
CA GLU A 319 8.99 -0.57 31.83
C GLU A 319 8.02 -0.57 30.64
N GLN A 320 7.66 0.59 30.10
CA GLN A 320 6.78 0.71 28.93
C GLN A 320 7.54 0.75 27.59
N PHE A 321 8.87 0.76 27.63
CA PHE A 321 9.72 0.82 26.44
C PHE A 321 9.68 -0.48 25.63
N ASP A 322 9.54 -1.63 26.31
CA ASP A 322 9.51 -2.95 25.67
C ASP A 322 8.29 -3.14 24.76
N ASP A 323 7.18 -2.42 25.00
CA ASP A 323 5.94 -2.52 24.23
C ASP A 323 5.91 -1.66 22.93
N LEU A 324 6.91 -0.80 22.70
CA LEU A 324 6.90 0.20 21.61
C LEU A 324 7.65 -0.23 20.33
N HIS A 325 8.15 -1.46 20.24
CA HIS A 325 9.13 -1.83 19.21
C HIS A 325 8.62 -2.19 17.80
N THR A 326 7.33 -2.08 17.47
CA THR A 326 6.82 -2.69 16.21
C THR A 326 6.31 -1.76 15.11
N THR A 327 6.71 -0.47 15.02
CA THR A 327 6.44 0.32 13.80
C THR A 327 7.49 1.43 13.53
N PRO A 328 8.05 1.55 12.31
CA PRO A 328 9.07 2.56 11.97
C PRO A 328 8.66 4.02 12.22
N LYS A 329 7.36 4.32 12.14
CA LYS A 329 6.81 5.66 12.38
C LYS A 329 6.80 6.03 13.87
N ALA A 330 6.59 5.06 14.76
CA ALA A 330 6.65 5.24 16.21
C ALA A 330 8.08 5.53 16.68
N ILE A 331 9.09 4.92 16.04
CA ILE A 331 10.51 5.21 16.29
C ILE A 331 10.86 6.66 15.91
N GLY A 332 10.28 7.18 14.82
CA GLY A 332 10.47 8.58 14.42
C GLY A 332 9.96 9.57 15.47
N GLN A 333 8.75 9.35 15.97
CA GLN A 333 8.14 10.20 17.00
C GLN A 333 8.85 10.07 18.36
N LEU A 334 9.31 8.86 18.71
CA LEU A 334 10.11 8.62 19.91
C LEU A 334 11.45 9.35 19.85
N ARG A 335 12.13 9.35 18.69
CA ARG A 335 13.37 10.11 18.49
C ARG A 335 13.16 11.61 18.62
N GLU A 336 12.06 12.13 18.06
CA GLU A 336 11.69 13.55 18.18
C GLU A 336 11.44 13.95 19.63
N LEU A 337 10.78 13.08 20.41
CA LEU A 337 10.55 13.29 21.84
C LEU A 337 11.86 13.25 22.65
N ILE A 338 12.73 12.27 22.40
CA ILE A 338 14.05 12.19 23.03
C ILE A 338 14.87 13.45 22.73
N LEU A 339 14.83 13.93 21.47
CA LEU A 339 15.50 15.16 21.07
C LEU A 339 14.91 16.40 21.75
N GLN A 340 13.58 16.52 21.87
CA GLN A 340 12.94 17.62 22.59
C GLN A 340 13.32 17.63 24.08
N LEU A 341 13.28 16.47 24.74
CA LEU A 341 13.67 16.34 26.15
C LEU A 341 15.17 16.61 26.36
N ALA A 342 16.02 16.20 25.41
CA ALA A 342 17.45 16.52 25.41
C ALA A 342 17.71 18.03 25.29
N VAL A 343 17.06 18.70 24.33
CA VAL A 343 17.18 20.15 24.13
C VAL A 343 16.64 20.94 25.33
N GLN A 344 15.60 20.42 26.00
CA GLN A 344 15.07 21.00 27.23
C GLN A 344 15.90 20.68 28.48
N GLY A 345 16.96 19.88 28.38
CA GLY A 345 17.80 19.49 29.52
C GLY A 345 17.09 18.60 30.55
N ARG A 346 16.03 17.88 30.14
CA ARG A 346 15.19 17.04 31.01
C ARG A 346 15.44 15.55 30.85
N LEU A 347 16.38 15.16 29.99
CA LEU A 347 16.68 13.76 29.71
C LEU A 347 17.54 13.10 30.81
N VAL A 348 18.29 13.89 31.56
CA VAL A 348 19.20 13.44 32.64
C VAL A 348 18.92 14.27 33.88
N ALA A 349 19.11 13.68 35.07
CA ALA A 349 19.01 14.41 36.32
C ALA A 349 20.02 15.57 36.33
N GLN A 350 19.54 16.77 36.66
CA GLN A 350 20.41 17.94 36.81
C GLN A 350 21.29 17.76 38.03
N ASN A 351 22.61 17.89 37.86
CA ASN A 351 23.55 17.86 38.98
C ASN A 351 23.76 19.30 39.49
N PRO A 352 23.35 19.64 40.72
CA PRO A 352 23.51 20.99 41.28
C PRO A 352 24.96 21.44 41.43
N SER A 353 25.93 20.52 41.28
CA SER A 353 27.36 20.80 41.34
C SER A 353 27.98 21.12 39.97
N ASP A 354 27.22 21.01 38.88
CA ASP A 354 27.69 21.34 37.55
C ASP A 354 27.87 22.86 37.40
N GLU A 355 28.88 23.27 36.63
CA GLU A 355 29.18 24.68 36.40
C GLU A 355 28.03 25.37 35.62
N PRO A 356 27.46 26.48 36.14
CA PRO A 356 26.43 27.21 35.43
C PRO A 356 26.90 27.73 34.07
N ALA A 357 26.02 27.68 33.08
CA ALA A 357 26.32 28.15 31.73
C ALA A 357 26.74 29.64 31.68
N SER A 358 26.36 30.44 32.69
CA SER A 358 26.79 31.82 32.86
C SER A 358 28.31 31.97 32.99
N ILE A 359 28.98 31.06 33.69
CA ILE A 359 30.44 31.11 33.89
C ILE A 359 31.18 30.81 32.58
N LEU A 360 30.67 29.87 31.78
CA LEU A 360 31.20 29.59 30.46
C LEU A 360 31.02 30.78 29.50
N LEU A 361 29.87 31.46 29.56
CA LEU A 361 29.60 32.66 28.77
C LEU A 361 30.57 33.81 29.12
N GLU A 362 30.88 34.00 30.41
CA GLU A 362 31.90 34.96 30.85
C GLU A 362 33.28 34.64 30.26
N ARG A 363 33.69 33.36 30.27
CA ARG A 363 34.96 32.91 29.65
C ARG A 363 34.98 33.15 28.13
N ILE A 364 33.89 32.84 27.44
CA ILE A 364 33.74 33.06 26.00
C ILE A 364 33.82 34.55 25.68
N GLN A 365 33.19 35.41 26.49
CA GLN A 365 33.21 36.85 26.30
C GLN A 365 34.61 37.43 26.51
N ALA A 366 35.34 36.98 27.53
CA ALA A 366 36.73 37.37 27.78
C ALA A 366 37.67 36.96 26.63
N GLU A 367 37.55 35.73 26.14
CA GLU A 367 38.38 35.25 25.02
C GLU A 367 38.01 35.95 23.71
N LYS A 368 36.72 36.22 23.46
CA LYS A 368 36.27 37.00 22.31
C LYS A 368 36.84 38.42 22.34
N GLN A 369 36.88 39.07 23.51
CA GLN A 369 37.53 40.38 23.66
C GLN A 369 39.04 40.31 23.38
N ARG A 370 39.72 39.26 23.85
CA ARG A 370 41.14 39.02 23.56
C ARG A 370 41.40 38.87 22.06
N LEU A 371 40.57 38.11 21.36
CA LEU A 371 40.70 37.87 19.91
C LEU A 371 40.38 39.10 19.07
N ILE A 372 39.44 39.95 19.52
CA ILE A 372 39.18 41.26 18.92
C ILE A 372 40.39 42.18 19.12
N ALA A 373 40.96 42.23 20.33
CA ALA A 373 42.16 43.02 20.62
C ALA A 373 43.40 42.54 19.84
N ALA A 374 43.50 41.24 19.56
CA ALA A 374 44.54 40.64 18.73
C ALA A 374 44.30 40.79 17.22
N GLY A 375 43.21 41.45 16.79
CA GLY A 375 42.86 41.67 15.39
C GLY A 375 42.39 40.43 14.62
N GLN A 376 42.16 39.31 15.32
CA GLN A 376 41.76 38.03 14.73
C GLN A 376 40.24 37.90 14.56
N LEU A 377 39.46 38.78 15.21
CA LEU A 377 38.00 38.82 15.14
C LEU A 377 37.50 40.26 14.98
N LYS A 378 36.50 40.47 14.12
CA LYS A 378 35.86 41.79 13.94
C LYS A 378 34.89 42.06 15.10
N PRO A 379 34.79 43.30 15.61
CA PRO A 379 33.81 43.63 16.64
C PRO A 379 32.39 43.49 16.09
N GLU A 380 31.57 42.71 16.79
CA GLU A 380 30.15 42.53 16.45
C GLU A 380 29.27 43.53 17.21
N LYS A 381 28.15 43.89 16.59
CA LYS A 381 27.12 44.75 17.18
C LYS A 381 26.39 43.98 18.29
N ALA A 382 26.16 44.62 19.44
CA ALA A 382 25.44 43.99 20.56
C ALA A 382 24.03 43.59 20.13
N LEU A 383 23.66 42.33 20.39
CA LEU A 383 22.32 41.80 20.14
C LEU A 383 21.34 42.32 21.20
N THR A 384 20.09 42.50 20.80
CA THR A 384 19.00 42.87 21.72
C THR A 384 18.73 41.72 22.71
N PRO A 385 18.52 42.00 24.00
CA PRO A 385 18.11 40.99 24.97
C PRO A 385 16.80 40.32 24.58
N ILE A 386 16.70 39.01 24.76
CA ILE A 386 15.49 38.22 24.47
C ILE A 386 14.43 38.56 25.53
N ALA A 387 13.22 38.89 25.11
CA ALA A 387 12.13 39.19 26.03
C ALA A 387 11.54 37.90 26.63
N ALA A 388 11.02 37.96 27.87
CA ALA A 388 10.43 36.77 28.52
C ALA A 388 9.25 36.16 27.74
N SER A 389 8.57 36.96 26.91
CA SER A 389 7.49 36.51 26.00
C SER A 389 7.98 35.76 24.76
N GLU A 390 9.29 35.80 24.47
CA GLU A 390 9.91 35.15 23.31
C GLU A 390 10.50 33.77 23.65
N LEU A 391 10.42 33.34 24.92
CA LEU A 391 10.93 32.04 25.37
C LEU A 391 9.90 30.94 25.08
N PRO A 392 10.21 29.96 24.20
CA PRO A 392 9.26 28.92 23.81
C PRO A 392 8.99 27.88 24.92
N PHE A 393 9.87 27.78 25.93
CA PHE A 393 9.74 26.89 27.07
C PHE A 393 10.62 27.35 28.24
N GLY A 394 10.29 26.91 29.46
CA GLY A 394 11.10 27.15 30.66
C GLY A 394 12.32 26.24 30.70
N LEU A 395 13.50 26.83 30.97
CA LEU A 395 14.76 26.10 31.14
C LEU A 395 14.84 25.48 32.56
N PRO A 396 15.55 24.34 32.71
CA PRO A 396 15.94 23.83 34.02
C PRO A 396 16.78 24.87 34.78
N LYS A 397 16.78 24.79 36.12
CA LYS A 397 17.64 25.64 36.96
C LYS A 397 19.08 25.12 36.85
N GLY A 398 19.97 25.90 36.23
CA GLY A 398 21.38 25.59 36.02
C GLY A 398 22.11 26.72 35.31
#